data_AF-A0A7C3NM90-F1
#
_entry.id   AF-A0A7C3NM90-F1
#
_cell.length_a   1.000
_cell.length_b   1.000
_cell.length_c   1.000
_cell.angle_alpha   90.00
_cell.angle_beta   90.00
_cell.angle_gamma   90.00
#
_symmetry.space_group_name_H-M   'P 1'
#
loop_
_entity.id
_entity.type
_entity.pdbx_description
1 polymer ?
#
loop_
_entity_poly.entity_id
_entity_poly.type
_entity_poly.pdbx_seq_one_letter_code
_entity_poly.pdbx_strand_id
1 'polypeptide(L)'
;MTTRTFLAWLIASTVSSPGLVQGQETEKTPSDKTREALEKFKNTPAAIGQTVQGWRDAAAEKLKQTLGGKDKNEAKKEADPVDLNVPKRAPANPAPAPALGGRDPFRPMTMRTKVNTRSRDNLSPLERLDLSQLKVVGIIWDIKEPRAMVEDTAGLGYVVKVGTPIGSNDGVVKTIHRNQIIVEEMAADIYGALKKRDVSMTLATE
;
A
#
# COMPACT_ATOMS: atom_id res chain seq x y z
N MET A 1 -34.17 -8.67 91.27
CA MET A 1 -34.11 -7.98 89.97
C MET A 1 -32.92 -8.57 89.23
N THR A 2 -32.98 -9.77 88.64
CA THR A 2 -33.84 -10.33 87.58
C THR A 2 -33.39 -9.91 86.17
N THR A 3 -32.51 -10.70 85.55
CA THR A 3 -32.43 -11.06 84.11
C THR A 3 -31.18 -11.95 83.91
N ARG A 4 -31.28 -13.29 83.89
CA ARG A 4 -31.62 -14.20 82.78
C ARG A 4 -30.74 -14.06 81.52
N THR A 5 -29.99 -15.15 81.27
CA THR A 5 -29.72 -15.83 79.97
C THR A 5 -28.79 -15.12 78.96
N PHE A 6 -27.96 -15.76 78.12
CA PHE A 6 -27.98 -17.08 77.49
C PHE A 6 -26.55 -17.61 77.23
N LEU A 7 -26.45 -18.94 77.25
CA LEU A 7 -25.35 -19.79 76.78
C LEU A 7 -25.21 -19.69 75.25
N ALA A 8 -24.00 -19.51 74.71
CA ALA A 8 -23.70 -19.72 73.29
C ALA A 8 -22.36 -20.45 73.15
N TRP A 9 -22.48 -21.76 72.93
CA TRP A 9 -21.42 -22.69 72.54
C TRP A 9 -21.61 -22.90 71.05
N LEU A 10 -20.66 -22.52 70.17
CA LEU A 10 -20.67 -23.06 68.81
C LEU A 10 -19.35 -22.85 68.02
N ILE A 11 -18.70 -24.00 67.81
CA ILE A 11 -18.01 -24.47 66.60
C ILE A 11 -16.73 -23.73 66.16
N ALA A 12 -15.62 -24.39 66.49
CA ALA A 12 -14.43 -24.43 65.67
C ALA A 12 -14.74 -25.09 64.32
N SER A 13 -14.65 -24.33 63.24
CA SER A 13 -14.63 -24.83 61.87
C SER A 13 -13.24 -24.64 61.29
N THR A 14 -12.45 -25.71 61.36
CA THR A 14 -11.22 -25.92 60.59
C THR A 14 -11.58 -26.04 59.10
N VAL A 15 -11.39 -24.96 58.35
CA VAL A 15 -11.36 -25.03 56.88
C VAL A 15 -9.95 -25.41 56.47
N SER A 16 -9.82 -26.68 56.08
CA SER A 16 -8.76 -27.21 55.25
C SER A 16 -8.82 -26.53 53.88
N SER A 17 -7.78 -25.80 53.50
CA SER A 17 -7.55 -25.37 52.12
C SER A 17 -6.23 -25.97 51.61
N PRO A 18 -6.26 -26.67 50.47
CA PRO A 18 -5.12 -27.38 49.91
C PRO A 18 -4.26 -26.47 49.02
N GLY A 19 -2.95 -26.75 48.99
CA GLY A 19 -2.12 -26.62 47.79
C GLY A 19 -1.85 -25.21 47.27
N LEU A 20 -0.80 -24.56 47.79
CA LEU A 20 -0.15 -23.45 47.12
C LEU A 20 0.73 -24.00 45.98
N VAL A 21 0.12 -24.15 44.80
CA VAL A 21 0.84 -24.38 43.54
C VAL A 21 1.38 -23.04 43.07
N GLN A 22 2.71 -22.89 43.06
CA GLN A 22 3.38 -21.85 42.30
C GLN A 22 3.20 -22.14 40.81
N GLY A 23 2.20 -21.51 40.19
CA GLY A 23 2.11 -21.36 38.74
C GLY A 23 2.68 -20.00 38.36
N GLN A 24 3.89 -19.98 37.83
CA GLN A 24 4.49 -18.77 37.26
C GLN A 24 3.77 -18.44 35.93
N GLU A 25 3.02 -17.36 35.89
CA GLU A 25 2.61 -16.73 34.63
C GLU A 25 3.83 -16.10 33.98
N THR A 26 4.45 -16.79 33.03
CA THR A 26 5.44 -16.18 32.14
C THR A 26 4.72 -15.43 31.02
N GLU A 27 4.27 -14.20 31.29
CA GLU A 27 3.98 -13.26 30.22
C GLU A 27 5.29 -12.90 29.52
N LYS A 28 5.59 -13.60 28.42
CA LYS A 28 6.72 -13.26 27.56
C LYS A 28 6.44 -11.90 26.91
N THR A 29 7.15 -10.88 27.35
CA THR A 29 7.05 -9.55 26.74
C THR A 29 7.46 -9.60 25.25
N PRO A 30 6.84 -8.80 24.37
CA PRO A 30 7.16 -8.78 22.93
C PRO A 30 8.65 -8.55 22.62
N SER A 31 9.39 -7.94 23.55
CA SER A 31 10.83 -7.67 23.47
C SER A 31 11.70 -8.92 23.55
N ASP A 32 11.26 -9.96 24.27
CA ASP A 32 12.03 -11.20 24.39
C ASP A 32 11.94 -12.06 23.12
N LYS A 33 10.79 -12.01 22.43
CA LYS A 33 10.61 -12.69 21.12
C LYS A 33 11.44 -12.05 20.01
N THR A 34 11.62 -10.73 20.05
CA THR A 34 12.46 -10.03 19.06
C THR A 34 13.94 -10.32 19.28
N ARG A 35 14.39 -10.44 20.53
CA ARG A 35 15.75 -10.87 20.86
C ARG A 35 16.01 -12.32 20.44
N GLU A 36 15.08 -13.22 20.71
CA GLU A 36 15.20 -14.64 20.31
C GLU A 36 15.21 -14.81 18.77
N ALA A 37 14.43 -14.01 18.04
CA ALA A 37 14.45 -14.01 16.57
C ALA A 37 15.77 -13.48 15.99
N LEU A 38 16.39 -12.50 16.65
CA LEU A 38 17.67 -11.92 16.23
C LEU A 38 18.85 -12.87 16.49
N GLU A 39 18.79 -13.66 17.57
CA GLU A 39 19.81 -14.68 17.86
C GLU A 39 19.71 -15.89 16.92
N LYS A 40 18.49 -16.29 16.53
CA LYS A 40 18.30 -17.35 15.52
C LYS A 40 18.83 -16.96 14.14
N PHE A 41 18.77 -15.67 13.79
CA PHE A 41 19.30 -15.18 12.51
C PHE A 41 20.83 -15.17 12.46
N LYS A 42 21.49 -14.90 13.60
CA LYS A 42 22.96 -14.91 13.70
C LYS A 42 23.56 -16.32 13.65
N ASN A 43 22.80 -17.34 14.05
CA ASN A 43 23.28 -18.73 14.15
C ASN A 43 22.89 -19.63 12.96
N THR A 44 22.37 -19.06 11.86
CA THR A 44 22.10 -19.82 10.61
C THR A 44 23.41 -20.08 9.84
N PRO A 45 23.71 -21.32 9.39
CA PRO A 45 25.02 -21.68 8.84
C PRO A 45 25.30 -20.96 7.52
N ALA A 46 26.59 -20.73 7.25
CA ALA A 46 27.20 -19.95 6.17
C ALA A 46 26.82 -20.35 4.71
N ALA A 47 25.83 -21.22 4.49
CA ALA A 47 25.37 -21.66 3.19
C ALA A 47 24.56 -20.59 2.42
N ILE A 48 23.93 -19.63 3.11
CA ILE A 48 23.19 -18.52 2.46
C ILE A 48 24.15 -17.44 1.91
N GLY A 49 25.37 -17.34 2.45
CA GLY A 49 26.39 -16.42 1.93
C GLY A 49 26.94 -16.87 0.57
N GLN A 50 27.15 -18.17 0.38
CA GLN A 50 27.74 -18.71 -0.85
C GLN A 50 26.80 -18.61 -2.06
N THR A 51 25.48 -18.77 -1.87
CA THR A 51 24.49 -18.55 -2.93
C THR A 51 24.40 -17.09 -3.33
N VAL A 52 24.74 -16.17 -2.41
CA VAL A 52 24.78 -14.72 -2.63
C VAL A 52 26.15 -14.22 -3.20
N GLN A 53 27.16 -15.07 -3.25
CA GLN A 53 28.38 -14.79 -4.03
C GLN A 53 28.23 -15.29 -5.48
N GLY A 54 27.67 -16.49 -5.68
CA GLY A 54 27.57 -17.12 -7.02
C GLY A 54 26.80 -16.31 -8.07
N TRP A 55 25.71 -15.62 -7.70
CA TRP A 55 25.00 -14.72 -8.63
C TRP A 55 25.78 -13.44 -8.96
N ARG A 56 26.63 -12.94 -8.05
CA ARG A 56 27.46 -11.75 -8.30
C ARG A 56 28.58 -12.06 -9.28
N ASP A 57 29.22 -13.21 -9.12
CA ASP A 57 30.29 -13.65 -10.01
C ASP A 57 29.74 -14.01 -11.41
N ALA A 58 28.59 -14.69 -11.47
CA ALA A 58 27.91 -14.98 -12.74
C ALA A 58 27.41 -13.71 -13.48
N ALA A 59 26.97 -12.69 -12.74
CA ALA A 59 26.59 -11.41 -13.33
C ALA A 59 27.81 -10.62 -13.85
N ALA A 60 28.95 -10.70 -13.16
CA ALA A 60 30.18 -10.03 -13.58
C ALA A 60 30.79 -10.65 -14.85
N GLU A 61 30.72 -11.97 -15.02
CA GLU A 61 31.18 -12.64 -16.24
C GLU A 61 30.32 -12.29 -17.46
N LYS A 62 28.98 -12.25 -17.30
CA LYS A 62 28.09 -11.81 -18.38
C LYS A 62 28.31 -10.34 -18.75
N LEU A 63 28.67 -9.49 -17.80
CA LEU A 63 28.97 -8.08 -18.08
C LEU A 63 30.33 -7.89 -18.80
N LYS A 64 31.32 -8.74 -18.52
CA LYS A 64 32.61 -8.74 -19.23
C LYS A 64 32.50 -9.28 -20.65
N GLN A 65 31.63 -10.28 -20.88
CA GLN A 65 31.36 -10.80 -22.22
C GLN A 65 30.68 -9.76 -23.12
N THR A 66 29.87 -8.85 -22.58
CA THR A 66 29.19 -7.81 -23.36
C THR A 66 30.01 -6.54 -23.57
N LEU A 67 31.05 -6.31 -22.76
CA LEU A 67 31.88 -5.10 -22.81
C LEU A 67 33.31 -5.33 -23.36
N GLY A 68 33.69 -6.59 -23.63
CA GLY A 68 35.00 -6.97 -24.13
C GLY A 68 35.16 -6.90 -25.65
N GLY A 69 34.87 -5.74 -26.27
CA GLY A 69 35.14 -5.49 -27.69
C GLY A 69 36.25 -4.45 -27.86
N LYS A 70 37.52 -4.88 -27.91
CA LYS A 70 38.66 -4.09 -28.37
C LYS A 70 39.31 -4.84 -29.53
N ASP A 71 39.04 -4.38 -30.74
CA ASP A 71 39.92 -4.62 -31.88
C ASP A 71 40.67 -3.33 -32.22
N LYS A 72 41.99 -3.42 -32.22
CA LYS A 72 42.86 -2.44 -32.86
C LYS A 72 44.07 -3.16 -33.46
N ASN A 73 44.42 -2.69 -34.66
CA ASN A 73 45.65 -2.89 -35.46
C ASN A 73 45.54 -4.03 -36.50
N GLU A 74 45.84 -3.88 -37.81
CA GLU A 74 46.86 -3.10 -38.57
C GLU A 74 46.34 -2.80 -40.01
N ALA A 75 46.42 -1.56 -40.52
CA ALA A 75 47.44 -1.00 -41.43
C ALA A 75 47.46 -1.46 -42.92
N LYS A 76 47.14 -0.47 -43.80
CA LYS A 76 47.83 -0.06 -45.05
C LYS A 76 47.30 -0.48 -46.45
N LYS A 77 46.74 0.50 -47.19
CA LYS A 77 46.90 0.85 -48.63
C LYS A 77 46.24 2.23 -48.87
N GLU A 78 46.98 3.32 -49.17
CA GLU A 78 47.20 3.93 -50.51
C GLU A 78 45.90 4.10 -51.32
N ALA A 79 45.47 5.22 -51.90
CA ALA A 79 45.86 6.63 -52.08
C ALA A 79 44.52 7.39 -52.34
N ASP A 80 44.31 8.64 -51.92
CA ASP A 80 44.42 9.85 -52.77
C ASP A 80 44.28 11.10 -51.85
N PRO A 81 44.97 12.22 -52.10
CA PRO A 81 44.82 13.41 -51.27
C PRO A 81 43.52 14.14 -51.65
N VAL A 82 42.48 14.00 -50.81
CA VAL A 82 41.28 14.85 -50.91
C VAL A 82 41.57 16.16 -50.19
N ASP A 83 41.56 17.24 -50.96
CA ASP A 83 41.91 18.59 -50.53
C ASP A 83 40.98 19.08 -49.40
N LEU A 84 41.50 19.16 -48.16
CA LEU A 84 40.77 19.63 -46.98
C LEU A 84 40.85 21.15 -46.87
N ASN A 85 40.38 21.88 -47.89
CA ASN A 85 40.16 23.32 -47.75
C ASN A 85 38.77 23.58 -47.17
N VAL A 86 38.64 23.43 -45.85
CA VAL A 86 37.48 23.92 -45.11
C VAL A 86 37.66 25.43 -44.92
N PRO A 87 36.75 26.30 -45.42
CA PRO A 87 36.85 27.72 -45.16
C PRO A 87 36.77 27.94 -43.65
N LYS A 88 37.83 28.53 -43.07
CA LYS A 88 37.86 28.92 -41.66
C LYS A 88 36.76 29.95 -41.43
N ARG A 89 35.61 29.50 -40.94
CA ARG A 89 34.52 30.37 -40.51
C ARG A 89 35.08 31.29 -39.42
N ALA A 90 35.07 32.59 -39.68
CA ALA A 90 35.40 33.61 -38.68
C ALA A 90 34.59 33.33 -37.40
N PRO A 91 35.14 33.56 -36.20
CA PRO A 91 34.43 33.29 -34.96
C PRO A 91 33.20 34.20 -34.89
N ALA A 92 32.06 33.68 -35.34
CA ALA A 92 30.77 34.29 -35.06
C ALA A 92 30.60 34.23 -33.55
N ASN A 93 30.33 35.38 -32.94
CA ASN A 93 30.07 35.54 -31.51
C ASN A 93 29.31 34.33 -30.97
N PRO A 94 29.78 33.67 -29.90
CA PRO A 94 29.04 32.57 -29.32
C PRO A 94 27.66 33.10 -28.94
N ALA A 95 26.61 32.47 -29.46
CA ALA A 95 25.25 32.78 -29.09
C ALA A 95 25.14 32.77 -27.56
N PRO A 96 24.43 33.72 -26.93
CA PRO A 96 24.30 33.74 -25.48
C PRO A 96 23.77 32.39 -25.03
N ALA A 97 24.51 31.72 -24.14
CA ALA A 97 24.08 30.47 -23.54
C ALA A 97 22.70 30.70 -22.92
N PRO A 98 21.74 29.77 -23.08
CA PRO A 98 20.42 29.92 -22.49
C PRO A 98 20.61 30.14 -20.98
N ALA A 99 20.07 31.24 -20.48
CA ALA A 99 20.16 31.59 -19.07
C ALA A 99 19.75 30.38 -18.22
N LEU A 100 20.57 30.05 -17.21
CA LEU A 100 20.46 28.88 -16.32
C LEU A 100 19.14 28.76 -15.52
N GLY A 101 18.12 29.54 -15.85
CA GLY A 101 16.76 29.49 -15.27
C GLY A 101 15.64 29.34 -16.30
N GLY A 102 15.95 29.23 -17.60
CA GLY A 102 14.96 28.94 -18.65
C GLY A 102 14.56 27.46 -18.62
N ARG A 103 13.28 27.17 -18.88
CA ARG A 103 12.76 25.80 -18.95
C ARG A 103 13.64 24.94 -19.87
N ASP A 104 14.06 23.78 -19.38
CA ASP A 104 14.96 22.87 -20.08
C ASP A 104 14.52 22.66 -21.55
N PRO A 105 15.37 23.02 -22.54
CA PRO A 105 15.04 22.91 -23.96
C PRO A 105 14.85 21.46 -24.43
N PHE A 106 15.28 20.47 -23.64
CA PHE A 106 15.08 19.05 -23.93
C PHE A 106 13.86 18.46 -23.21
N ARG A 107 13.18 19.26 -22.38
CA ARG A 107 11.94 18.84 -21.74
C ARG A 107 10.76 19.14 -22.68
N PRO A 108 10.01 18.12 -23.15
CA PRO A 108 8.90 18.34 -24.07
C PRO A 108 7.82 19.19 -23.42
N MET A 109 7.29 20.16 -24.18
CA MET A 109 6.26 21.12 -23.76
C MET A 109 4.98 20.45 -23.23
N THR A 110 4.76 19.17 -23.57
CA THR A 110 3.60 18.35 -23.21
C THR A 110 3.65 17.81 -21.78
N MET A 111 4.83 17.70 -21.16
CA MET A 111 4.97 17.33 -19.75
C MET A 111 4.70 18.54 -18.84
N ARG A 112 3.50 19.13 -18.96
CA ARG A 112 2.93 19.88 -17.85
C ARG A 112 2.62 18.83 -16.79
N THR A 113 3.18 18.99 -15.59
CA THR A 113 2.80 18.18 -14.41
C THR A 113 1.29 18.21 -14.31
N LYS A 114 0.65 17.17 -14.82
CA LYS A 114 -0.79 16.98 -14.71
C LYS A 114 -1.08 17.06 -13.22
N VAL A 115 -2.03 17.90 -12.86
CA VAL A 115 -2.55 18.03 -11.50
C VAL A 115 -2.65 16.63 -10.89
N ASN A 116 -2.17 16.50 -9.66
CA ASN A 116 -2.01 15.30 -8.86
C ASN A 116 -3.34 14.58 -8.58
N THR A 117 -4.09 14.21 -9.62
CA THR A 117 -5.02 13.10 -9.58
C THR A 117 -4.14 11.91 -9.91
N ARG A 118 -3.57 11.26 -8.88
CA ARG A 118 -2.94 9.96 -9.06
C ARG A 118 -4.00 9.08 -9.70
N SER A 119 -3.89 8.84 -11.01
CA SER A 119 -4.70 7.83 -11.67
C SER A 119 -4.45 6.55 -10.89
N ARG A 120 -5.46 6.13 -10.13
CA ARG A 120 -5.35 4.95 -9.28
C ARG A 120 -5.47 3.78 -10.26
N ASP A 121 -4.34 3.38 -10.85
CA ASP A 121 -4.32 2.36 -11.91
C ASP A 121 -4.85 0.99 -11.40
N ASN A 122 -4.91 0.80 -10.08
CA ASN A 122 -5.48 -0.35 -9.41
C ASN A 122 -6.85 -0.02 -8.80
N LEU A 123 -7.85 0.27 -9.64
CA LEU A 123 -9.24 0.35 -9.20
C LEU A 123 -9.76 -1.05 -8.86
N SER A 124 -10.36 -1.18 -7.68
CA SER A 124 -11.13 -2.38 -7.33
C SER A 124 -12.31 -2.56 -8.31
N PRO A 125 -12.83 -3.79 -8.48
CA PRO A 125 -14.00 -4.02 -9.32
C PRO A 125 -15.20 -3.13 -8.93
N LEU A 126 -15.36 -2.87 -7.63
CA LEU A 126 -16.44 -2.06 -7.07
C LEU A 126 -16.32 -0.56 -7.38
N GLU A 127 -15.09 -0.06 -7.58
CA GLU A 127 -14.82 1.32 -8.01
C GLU A 127 -15.05 1.54 -9.52
N ARG A 128 -15.27 0.49 -10.30
CA ARG A 128 -15.52 0.61 -11.75
C ARG A 128 -17.00 0.65 -12.10
N LEU A 129 -17.85 0.25 -11.16
CA LEU A 129 -19.30 0.18 -11.31
C LEU A 129 -19.94 1.48 -10.83
N ASP A 130 -21.09 1.84 -11.39
CA ASP A 130 -21.87 2.96 -10.88
C ASP A 130 -22.71 2.50 -9.66
N LEU A 131 -23.02 3.42 -8.74
CA LEU A 131 -23.85 3.11 -7.57
C LEU A 131 -25.25 2.58 -7.96
N SER A 132 -25.76 2.95 -9.13
CA SER A 132 -27.04 2.47 -9.68
C SER A 132 -27.03 0.99 -10.09
N GLN A 133 -25.87 0.43 -10.36
CA GLN A 133 -25.68 -0.97 -10.74
C GLN A 133 -25.50 -1.87 -9.50
N LEU A 134 -25.33 -1.27 -8.34
CA LEU A 134 -25.10 -1.96 -7.08
C LEU A 134 -26.40 -2.03 -6.27
N LYS A 135 -26.65 -3.19 -5.67
CA LYS A 135 -27.80 -3.43 -4.80
C LYS A 135 -27.31 -3.84 -3.43
N VAL A 136 -27.90 -3.27 -2.38
CA VAL A 136 -27.59 -3.70 -1.01
C VAL A 136 -28.40 -4.94 -0.69
N VAL A 137 -27.74 -6.07 -0.42
CA VAL A 137 -28.39 -7.38 -0.19
C VAL A 137 -28.42 -7.73 1.28
N GLY A 138 -27.47 -7.26 2.07
CA GLY A 138 -27.42 -7.54 3.50
C GLY A 138 -26.65 -6.50 4.28
N ILE A 139 -27.05 -6.27 5.53
CA ILE A 139 -26.36 -5.37 6.44
C ILE A 139 -26.21 -6.03 7.82
N ILE A 140 -24.99 -5.99 8.35
CA ILE A 140 -24.62 -6.41 9.70
C ILE A 140 -24.21 -5.16 10.46
N TRP A 141 -25.10 -4.63 11.31
CA TRP A 141 -24.92 -3.33 11.96
C TRP A 141 -24.67 -3.42 13.48
N ASP A 142 -25.09 -4.49 14.15
CA ASP A 142 -24.98 -4.65 15.62
C ASP A 142 -23.65 -5.29 16.05
N ILE A 143 -22.56 -4.79 15.48
CA ILE A 143 -21.19 -5.26 15.75
C ILE A 143 -20.23 -4.07 15.80
N LYS A 144 -19.06 -4.27 16.41
CA LYS A 144 -18.03 -3.22 16.55
C LYS A 144 -17.66 -2.57 15.21
N GLU A 145 -17.62 -3.35 14.14
CA GLU A 145 -17.35 -2.86 12.78
C GLU A 145 -18.50 -3.24 11.85
N PRO A 146 -19.46 -2.32 11.62
CA PRO A 146 -20.57 -2.57 10.70
C PRO A 146 -20.09 -2.92 9.29
N ARG A 147 -20.76 -3.89 8.67
CA ARG A 147 -20.45 -4.37 7.32
C ARG A 147 -21.73 -4.51 6.52
N ALA A 148 -21.63 -4.35 5.21
CA ALA A 148 -22.73 -4.59 4.31
C ALA A 148 -22.28 -5.42 3.10
N MET A 149 -23.21 -6.16 2.52
CA MET A 149 -23.01 -6.91 1.30
C MET A 149 -23.74 -6.19 0.17
N VAL A 150 -23.00 -5.86 -0.88
CA VAL A 150 -23.52 -5.25 -2.10
C VAL A 150 -23.32 -6.22 -3.26
N GLU A 151 -24.31 -6.32 -4.12
CA GLU A 151 -24.29 -7.18 -5.31
C GLU A 151 -24.34 -6.32 -6.56
N ASP A 152 -23.56 -6.69 -7.57
CA ASP A 152 -23.63 -6.04 -8.88
C ASP A 152 -24.73 -6.64 -9.78
N THR A 153 -24.93 -6.07 -10.97
CA THR A 153 -25.88 -6.60 -11.96
C THR A 153 -25.48 -7.98 -12.51
N ALA A 154 -24.24 -8.42 -12.30
CA ALA A 154 -23.75 -9.74 -12.70
C ALA A 154 -23.92 -10.81 -11.60
N GLY A 155 -24.45 -10.44 -10.44
CA GLY A 155 -24.65 -11.32 -9.30
C GLY A 155 -23.42 -11.52 -8.42
N LEU A 156 -22.37 -10.70 -8.58
CA LEU A 156 -21.17 -10.77 -7.76
C LEU A 156 -21.38 -9.96 -6.47
N GLY A 157 -21.34 -10.65 -5.34
CA GLY A 157 -21.42 -10.05 -4.00
C GLY A 157 -20.06 -9.58 -3.48
N TYR A 158 -20.01 -8.33 -3.02
CA TYR A 158 -18.86 -7.71 -2.37
C TYR A 158 -19.22 -7.28 -0.95
N VAL A 159 -18.30 -7.46 -0.01
CA VAL A 159 -18.49 -7.00 1.36
C VAL A 159 -17.77 -5.67 1.58
N VAL A 160 -18.52 -4.66 1.98
CA VAL A 160 -18.02 -3.30 2.24
C VAL A 160 -18.08 -2.97 3.73
N LYS A 161 -17.20 -2.07 4.15
CA LYS A 161 -17.16 -1.46 5.48
C LYS A 161 -17.09 0.05 5.33
N VAL A 162 -17.23 0.78 6.43
CA VAL A 162 -16.99 2.23 6.45
C VAL A 162 -15.57 2.52 5.94
N GLY A 163 -15.46 3.46 5.00
CA GLY A 163 -14.21 3.83 4.33
C GLY A 163 -13.85 2.99 3.08
N THR A 164 -14.63 1.97 2.73
CA THR A 164 -14.42 1.22 1.47
C THR A 164 -14.77 2.11 0.27
N PRO A 165 -13.88 2.21 -0.74
CA PRO A 165 -14.20 2.92 -1.98
C PRO A 165 -15.19 2.09 -2.82
N ILE A 166 -16.21 2.75 -3.36
CA ILE A 166 -17.36 2.15 -4.04
C ILE A 166 -17.87 3.15 -5.08
N GLY A 167 -18.21 2.69 -6.27
CA GLY A 167 -18.69 3.58 -7.32
C GLY A 167 -17.57 4.17 -8.18
N SER A 168 -17.91 4.53 -9.42
CA SER A 168 -17.04 5.22 -10.39
C SER A 168 -16.70 6.67 -10.02
N ASN A 169 -17.52 7.31 -9.20
CA ASN A 169 -17.44 8.73 -8.82
C ASN A 169 -16.60 8.99 -7.56
N ASP A 170 -15.52 8.23 -7.36
CA ASP A 170 -14.69 8.26 -6.13
C ASP A 170 -15.54 8.15 -4.85
N GLY A 171 -16.57 7.30 -4.90
CA GLY A 171 -17.49 7.13 -3.79
C GLY A 171 -16.83 6.39 -2.62
N VAL A 172 -17.19 6.76 -1.39
CA VAL A 172 -16.69 6.13 -0.17
C VAL A 172 -17.85 5.87 0.78
N VAL A 173 -17.89 4.68 1.37
CA VAL A 173 -18.90 4.34 2.39
C VAL A 173 -18.68 5.21 3.63
N LYS A 174 -19.63 6.09 3.92
CA LYS A 174 -19.58 7.02 5.06
C LYS A 174 -20.11 6.39 6.33
N THR A 175 -21.29 5.78 6.24
CA THR A 175 -21.96 5.15 7.39
C THR A 175 -22.80 3.96 6.92
N ILE A 176 -22.89 2.93 7.76
CA ILE A 176 -23.76 1.78 7.54
C ILE A 176 -24.80 1.79 8.66
N HIS A 177 -26.07 1.92 8.29
CA HIS A 177 -27.23 1.86 9.20
C HIS A 177 -27.97 0.53 9.06
N ARG A 178 -28.95 0.28 9.93
CA ARG A 178 -29.72 -0.97 9.95
C ARG A 178 -30.34 -1.37 8.61
N ASN A 179 -30.84 -0.39 7.85
CA ASN A 179 -31.62 -0.60 6.63
C ASN A 179 -31.02 0.09 5.39
N GLN A 180 -29.92 0.83 5.55
CA GLN A 180 -29.34 1.60 4.45
C GLN A 180 -27.85 1.84 4.64
N ILE A 181 -27.16 2.07 3.53
CA ILE A 181 -25.77 2.52 3.48
C ILE A 181 -25.77 3.96 2.97
N ILE A 182 -24.98 4.82 3.61
CA ILE A 182 -24.72 6.17 3.14
C ILE A 182 -23.34 6.18 2.47
N VAL A 183 -23.32 6.54 1.19
CA VAL A 183 -22.11 6.67 0.38
C VAL A 183 -21.91 8.15 0.05
N GLU A 184 -20.71 8.67 0.24
CA GLU A 184 -20.33 10.01 -0.19
C GLU A 184 -19.61 9.90 -1.53
N GLU A 185 -20.16 10.50 -2.60
CA GLU A 185 -19.59 10.51 -3.95
C GLU A 185 -19.30 11.92 -4.46
N MET A 186 -18.46 12.03 -5.49
CA MET A 186 -18.19 13.29 -6.19
C MET A 186 -19.13 13.43 -7.39
N ALA A 187 -20.12 14.31 -7.30
CA ALA A 187 -21.02 14.62 -8.40
C ALA A 187 -20.60 15.93 -9.09
N ALA A 188 -20.62 15.95 -10.43
CA ALA A 188 -20.43 17.17 -11.19
C ALA A 188 -21.72 18.01 -11.18
N ASP A 189 -21.61 19.29 -10.80
CA ASP A 189 -22.70 20.26 -10.92
C ASP A 189 -22.93 20.64 -12.41
N ILE A 190 -24.03 21.33 -12.72
CA ILE A 190 -24.34 21.85 -14.06
C ILE A 190 -23.22 22.74 -14.64
N TYR A 191 -22.40 23.33 -13.78
CA TYR A 191 -21.23 24.15 -14.15
C TYR A 191 -19.92 23.35 -14.23
N GLY A 192 -19.96 22.02 -14.07
CA GLY A 192 -18.79 21.13 -14.13
C GLY A 192 -17.93 21.10 -12.85
N ALA A 193 -18.34 21.79 -11.79
CA ALA A 193 -17.65 21.76 -10.51
C ALA A 193 -17.95 20.44 -9.77
N LEU A 194 -16.92 19.73 -9.30
CA LEU A 194 -17.09 18.53 -8.48
C LEU A 194 -17.53 18.92 -7.08
N LYS A 195 -18.67 18.39 -6.64
CA LYS A 195 -19.24 18.60 -5.31
C LYS A 195 -19.54 17.25 -4.66
N LYS A 196 -19.29 17.17 -3.36
CA LYS A 196 -19.64 16.01 -2.55
C LYS A 196 -21.16 15.87 -2.45
N ARG A 197 -21.66 14.66 -2.68
CA ARG A 197 -23.06 14.28 -2.58
C ARG A 197 -23.18 13.03 -1.72
N ASP A 198 -24.07 13.07 -0.75
CA ASP A 198 -24.42 11.88 0.03
C ASP A 198 -25.57 11.15 -0.67
N VAL A 199 -25.37 9.86 -0.95
CA VAL A 199 -26.34 8.97 -1.57
C VAL A 199 -26.70 7.87 -0.58
N SER A 200 -28.00 7.73 -0.31
CA SER A 200 -28.55 6.65 0.52
C SER A 200 -28.95 5.47 -0.35
N MET A 201 -28.35 4.31 -0.12
CA MET A 201 -28.75 3.04 -0.73
C MET A 201 -29.49 2.20 0.30
N THR A 202 -30.77 1.91 0.05
CA THR A 202 -31.60 1.08 0.94
C THR A 202 -31.37 -0.40 0.67
N LEU A 203 -31.54 -1.21 1.71
CA LEU A 203 -31.57 -2.67 1.59
C LEU A 203 -32.67 -3.08 0.60
N ALA A 204 -32.32 -3.93 -0.37
CA ALA A 204 -33.29 -4.49 -1.30
C ALA A 204 -34.27 -5.37 -0.52
N THR A 205 -35.54 -4.98 -0.49
CA THR A 205 -36.63 -5.84 -0.03
C THR A 205 -37.18 -6.56 -1.25
N GLU A 206 -37.35 -7.88 -1.13
CA GLU A 206 -38.17 -8.68 -2.05
C GLU A 206 -39.66 -8.52 -1.72
#